data_AF-A0A954JXP4-F1
#
_entry.id   AF-A0A954JXP4-F1
#
_cell.length_a   1.000
_cell.length_b   1.000
_cell.length_c   1.000
_cell.angle_alpha   90.00
_cell.angle_beta   90.00
_cell.angle_gamma   90.00
#
_symmetry.space_group_name_H-M   'P 1'
#
loop_
_entity.id
_entity.type
_entity.pdbx_description
1 polymer ?
#
loop_
_entity_poly.entity_id
_entity_poly.type
_entity_poly.pdbx_seq_one_letter_code
_entity_poly.pdbx_strand_id
1 'polypeptide(L)'
;MNRKDTTIVMLSLWTVCGVCALTPCMAIADGPVPELEASRGLTIERMQVGTDILDPAFDVYVNPLTIGRAYGSVDPVLLTDVALQLAEGERVLQRPRKAITARQALKLAVNAASQHHDNVSMERLAQFATLRQDQDLAAQIAIGRKLAAVTRDTSDRVMASVADVEVEQYECLKFCMRTIQQARLTGDARALVALESDLEITIPEPIRDSVRKQLADARASIPESDNDNEPLIRALQRLEAASRCDAPDCD
;
A
#
# COMPACT_ATOMS: atom_id res chain seq x y z
N MET A 1 4.27 51.32 14.36
CA MET A 1 4.08 52.00 13.06
C MET A 1 4.93 51.32 12.00
N ASN A 2 4.35 50.44 11.19
CA ASN A 2 4.32 50.56 9.71
C ASN A 2 3.76 49.26 9.12
N ARG A 3 2.48 49.32 8.74
CA ARG A 3 1.84 48.39 7.80
C ARG A 3 2.40 48.67 6.40
N LYS A 4 2.69 47.61 5.64
CA LYS A 4 2.64 47.69 4.18
C LYS A 4 1.78 46.55 3.68
N ASP A 5 0.50 46.88 3.56
CA ASP A 5 -0.49 46.15 2.77
C ASP A 5 -0.02 46.13 1.31
N THR A 6 0.13 44.94 0.74
CA THR A 6 0.33 44.78 -0.71
C THR A 6 -0.75 43.84 -1.22
N THR A 7 -1.88 44.45 -1.59
CA THR A 7 -3.01 43.79 -2.23
C THR A 7 -2.70 43.63 -3.71
N ILE A 8 -2.45 42.41 -4.17
CA ILE A 8 -2.35 42.09 -5.61
C ILE A 8 -3.66 41.41 -6.01
N VAL A 9 -4.49 42.16 -6.72
CA VAL A 9 -5.70 41.69 -7.39
C VAL A 9 -5.29 41.26 -8.79
N MET A 10 -5.21 39.96 -9.05
CA MET A 10 -5.18 39.43 -10.42
C MET A 10 -6.55 38.86 -10.77
N LEU A 11 -7.38 39.72 -11.37
CA LEU A 11 -8.44 39.29 -12.27
C LEU A 11 -7.77 38.72 -13.52
N SER A 12 -7.97 37.44 -13.79
CA SER A 12 -7.79 36.91 -15.15
C SER A 12 -9.11 36.33 -15.63
N LEU A 13 -9.72 37.07 -16.56
CA LEU A 13 -10.79 36.62 -17.44
C LEU A 13 -10.31 35.37 -18.18
N TRP A 14 -11.03 34.27 -18.06
CA TRP A 14 -10.96 33.19 -19.04
C TRP A 14 -12.29 33.11 -19.78
N THR A 15 -12.20 33.62 -20.99
CA THR A 15 -13.23 33.73 -22.01
C THR A 15 -13.62 32.35 -22.53
N VAL A 16 -14.92 32.21 -22.73
CA VAL A 16 -15.66 31.15 -23.40
C VAL A 16 -15.08 30.81 -24.77
N CYS A 17 -14.87 29.52 -25.04
CA CYS A 17 -14.84 28.90 -26.36
C CYS A 17 -14.99 27.39 -26.11
N GLY A 18 -15.93 26.62 -26.64
CA GLY A 18 -16.72 26.75 -27.85
C GLY A 18 -16.76 25.35 -28.48
N VAL A 19 -17.88 25.05 -29.12
CA VAL A 19 -18.12 23.86 -29.99
C VAL A 19 -18.56 22.59 -29.27
N CYS A 20 -19.88 22.51 -29.08
CA CYS A 20 -20.64 21.27 -29.14
C CYS A 20 -20.54 20.69 -30.56
N ALA A 21 -19.82 19.59 -30.73
CA ALA A 21 -19.99 18.71 -31.88
C ALA A 21 -20.98 17.61 -31.51
N LEU A 22 -22.14 17.64 -32.16
CA LEU A 22 -23.17 16.62 -32.15
C LEU A 22 -22.61 15.28 -32.63
N THR A 23 -22.39 14.36 -31.70
CA THR A 23 -22.14 12.95 -32.03
C THR A 23 -23.47 12.30 -32.41
N PRO A 24 -23.59 11.64 -33.58
CA PRO A 24 -24.81 10.95 -33.95
C PRO A 24 -25.10 9.78 -33.00
N CYS A 25 -26.27 9.80 -32.37
CA CYS A 25 -26.86 8.64 -31.70
C CYS A 25 -27.03 7.52 -32.75
N MET A 26 -26.10 6.57 -32.78
CA MET A 26 -26.36 5.29 -33.42
C MET A 26 -27.38 4.54 -32.57
N ALA A 27 -28.55 4.33 -33.15
CA ALA A 27 -29.59 3.47 -32.60
C ALA A 27 -29.01 2.05 -32.42
N ILE A 28 -28.83 1.66 -31.16
CA ILE A 28 -28.51 0.28 -30.78
C ILE A 28 -29.82 -0.48 -30.88
N ALA A 29 -29.88 -1.46 -31.79
CA ALA A 29 -31.01 -2.35 -31.94
C ALA A 29 -31.18 -3.18 -30.66
N ASP A 30 -32.40 -3.19 -30.11
CA ASP A 30 -32.85 -4.07 -29.03
C ASP A 30 -32.80 -5.54 -29.49
N GLY A 31 -31.62 -6.15 -29.36
CA GLY A 31 -31.50 -7.61 -29.35
C GLY A 31 -31.91 -8.14 -27.98
N PRO A 32 -32.54 -9.33 -27.91
CA PRO A 32 -32.84 -9.96 -26.63
C PRO A 32 -31.54 -10.15 -25.85
N VAL A 33 -31.42 -9.45 -24.72
CA VAL A 33 -30.28 -9.57 -23.82
C VAL A 33 -30.24 -11.02 -23.34
N PRO A 34 -29.20 -11.81 -23.67
CA PRO A 34 -29.08 -13.15 -23.15
C PRO A 34 -29.05 -13.07 -21.62
N GLU A 35 -30.01 -13.75 -21.02
CA GLU A 35 -30.23 -13.86 -19.59
C GLU A 35 -28.90 -14.20 -18.89
N LEU A 36 -28.40 -13.24 -18.11
CA LEU A 36 -27.15 -13.28 -17.35
C LEU A 36 -27.26 -14.25 -16.15
N GLU A 37 -27.69 -15.49 -16.40
CA GLU A 37 -27.74 -16.57 -15.41
C GLU A 37 -26.35 -17.21 -15.18
N ALA A 38 -25.32 -16.81 -15.94
CA ALA A 38 -23.96 -17.34 -15.84
C ALA A 38 -23.11 -16.76 -14.67
N SER A 39 -23.60 -15.80 -13.89
CA SER A 39 -22.82 -15.18 -12.80
C SER A 39 -23.04 -15.81 -11.41
N ARG A 40 -23.89 -16.83 -11.28
CA ARG A 40 -24.22 -17.46 -9.98
C ARG A 40 -23.37 -18.69 -9.61
N GLY A 41 -22.39 -19.05 -10.44
CA GLY A 41 -21.63 -20.30 -10.28
C GLY A 41 -20.20 -20.17 -9.77
N LEU A 42 -19.67 -18.97 -9.53
CA LEU A 42 -18.37 -18.80 -8.85
C LEU A 42 -18.57 -18.97 -7.34
N THR A 43 -19.00 -20.17 -6.94
CA THR A 43 -18.56 -20.77 -5.69
C THR A 43 -17.06 -20.96 -5.85
N ILE A 44 -16.31 -19.87 -5.67
CA ILE A 44 -14.87 -19.92 -5.45
C ILE A 44 -14.73 -20.90 -4.30
N GLU A 45 -14.09 -22.04 -4.55
CA GLU A 45 -13.62 -22.90 -3.50
C GLU A 45 -12.76 -22.02 -2.60
N ARG A 46 -13.36 -21.54 -1.51
CA ARG A 46 -12.71 -20.75 -0.47
C ARG A 46 -11.69 -21.69 0.18
N MET A 47 -10.56 -21.82 -0.48
CA MET A 47 -9.47 -22.73 -0.20
C MET A 47 -8.85 -22.30 1.13
N GLN A 48 -9.40 -22.85 2.21
CA GLN A 48 -8.93 -22.80 3.61
C GLN A 48 -8.24 -21.50 4.07
N VAL A 49 -8.70 -20.34 3.59
CA VAL A 49 -8.32 -19.07 4.21
C VAL A 49 -9.00 -19.09 5.58
N GLY A 50 -8.20 -19.22 6.65
CA GLY A 50 -8.71 -19.44 8.00
C GLY A 50 -9.88 -18.50 8.33
N THR A 51 -10.88 -19.01 9.06
CA THR A 51 -12.12 -18.29 9.39
C THR A 51 -11.90 -16.94 10.08
N ASP A 52 -10.72 -16.71 10.63
CA ASP A 52 -10.30 -15.44 11.23
C ASP A 52 -10.08 -14.31 10.21
N ILE A 53 -9.86 -14.64 8.94
CA ILE A 53 -9.55 -13.67 7.88
C ILE A 53 -10.80 -13.28 7.09
N LEU A 54 -11.69 -14.24 6.85
CA LEU A 54 -12.93 -14.03 6.10
C LEU A 54 -14.00 -13.44 7.00
N ASP A 55 -14.50 -12.26 6.63
CA ASP A 55 -15.60 -11.59 7.32
C ASP A 55 -16.63 -11.15 6.27
N PRO A 56 -17.68 -11.96 6.04
CA PRO A 56 -18.64 -11.72 4.96
C PRO A 56 -19.32 -10.35 5.01
N ALA A 57 -19.43 -9.72 6.18
CA ALA A 57 -19.99 -8.39 6.29
C ALA A 57 -19.02 -7.31 5.77
N PHE A 58 -17.72 -7.53 5.93
CA PHE A 58 -16.68 -6.62 5.43
C PHE A 58 -16.35 -6.85 3.94
N ASP A 59 -16.61 -8.05 3.41
CA ASP A 59 -16.36 -8.38 2.00
C ASP A 59 -17.10 -7.43 1.03
N VAL A 60 -18.21 -6.82 1.46
CA VAL A 60 -18.95 -5.79 0.70
C VAL A 60 -18.16 -4.49 0.54
N TYR A 61 -17.30 -4.15 1.50
CA TYR A 61 -16.53 -2.91 1.53
C TYR A 61 -15.12 -3.09 0.99
N VAL A 62 -14.47 -4.20 1.35
CA VAL A 62 -13.07 -4.45 1.00
C VAL A 62 -12.84 -5.94 0.79
N ASN A 63 -12.32 -6.27 -0.39
CA ASN A 63 -11.91 -7.64 -0.68
C ASN A 63 -10.61 -7.96 0.11
N PRO A 64 -10.58 -9.01 0.96
CA PRO A 64 -9.38 -9.42 1.70
C PRO A 64 -8.15 -9.59 0.81
N LEU A 65 -8.32 -10.15 -0.39
CA LEU A 65 -7.23 -10.41 -1.31
C LEU A 65 -6.59 -9.12 -1.81
N THR A 66 -7.39 -8.05 -1.98
CA THR A 66 -6.87 -6.72 -2.33
C THR A 66 -5.98 -6.17 -1.22
N ILE A 67 -6.26 -6.47 0.06
CA ILE A 67 -5.39 -6.11 1.18
C ILE A 67 -4.05 -6.83 1.07
N GLY A 68 -4.09 -8.15 0.84
CA GLY A 68 -2.88 -8.97 0.65
C GLY A 68 -2.04 -8.49 -0.53
N ARG A 69 -2.68 -8.15 -1.65
CA ARG A 69 -2.01 -7.60 -2.84
C ARG A 69 -1.40 -6.22 -2.57
N ALA A 70 -2.13 -5.32 -1.91
CA ALA A 70 -1.64 -3.99 -1.55
C ALA A 70 -0.41 -4.08 -0.65
N TYR A 71 -0.44 -5.00 0.31
CA TYR A 71 0.68 -5.29 1.20
C TYR A 71 1.88 -5.94 0.46
N GLY A 72 1.61 -6.92 -0.40
CA GLY A 72 2.64 -7.63 -1.16
C GLY A 72 3.37 -6.75 -2.18
N SER A 73 2.64 -5.81 -2.79
CA SER A 73 3.19 -4.86 -3.78
C SER A 73 3.74 -3.59 -3.15
N VAL A 74 3.41 -3.31 -1.89
CA VAL A 74 3.81 -2.09 -1.18
C VAL A 74 3.34 -0.82 -1.92
N ASP A 75 2.22 -0.91 -2.62
CA ASP A 75 1.69 0.21 -3.40
C ASP A 75 0.98 1.22 -2.48
N PRO A 76 1.49 2.47 -2.34
CA PRO A 76 0.91 3.47 -1.46
C PRO A 76 -0.52 3.85 -1.86
N VAL A 77 -0.84 3.85 -3.16
CA VAL A 77 -2.17 4.22 -3.66
C VAL A 77 -3.18 3.15 -3.27
N LEU A 78 -2.85 1.89 -3.57
CA LEU A 78 -3.73 0.76 -3.28
C LEU A 78 -3.92 0.56 -1.76
N LEU A 79 -2.85 0.72 -0.97
CA LEU A 79 -2.93 0.68 0.49
C LEU A 79 -3.81 1.79 1.05
N THR A 80 -3.73 3.00 0.49
CA THR A 80 -4.58 4.13 0.89
C THR A 80 -6.05 3.83 0.58
N ASP A 81 -6.36 3.33 -0.62
CA ASP A 81 -7.74 2.99 -1.00
C ASP A 81 -8.33 1.92 -0.09
N VAL A 82 -7.58 0.84 0.14
CA VAL A 82 -7.96 -0.25 1.04
C VAL A 82 -8.18 0.25 2.47
N ALA A 83 -7.29 1.11 2.99
CA ALA A 83 -7.41 1.65 4.34
C ALA A 83 -8.65 2.54 4.49
N LEU A 84 -8.94 3.38 3.50
CA LEU A 84 -10.13 4.23 3.49
C LEU A 84 -11.43 3.41 3.39
N GLN A 85 -11.46 2.38 2.53
CA GLN A 85 -12.59 1.47 2.42
C GLN A 85 -12.83 0.70 3.72
N LEU A 86 -11.76 0.20 4.35
CA LEU A 86 -11.84 -0.49 5.62
C LEU A 86 -12.36 0.45 6.74
N ALA A 87 -11.88 1.69 6.77
CA ALA A 87 -12.35 2.70 7.73
C ALA A 87 -13.83 3.03 7.57
N GLU A 88 -14.32 3.04 6.33
CA GLU A 88 -15.75 3.24 6.07
C GLU A 88 -16.57 1.99 6.43
N GLY A 89 -16.08 0.80 6.14
CA GLY A 89 -16.69 -0.46 6.57
C GLY A 89 -16.82 -0.54 8.10
N GLU A 90 -15.77 -0.20 8.85
CA GLU A 90 -15.81 -0.16 10.32
C GLU A 90 -16.80 0.89 10.83
N ARG A 91 -16.88 2.06 10.18
CA ARG A 91 -17.88 3.08 10.53
C ARG A 91 -19.30 2.57 10.32
N VAL A 92 -19.60 1.95 9.18
CA VAL A 92 -20.97 1.50 8.90
C VAL A 92 -21.36 0.30 9.76
N LEU A 93 -20.46 -0.67 9.92
CA LEU A 93 -20.70 -1.88 10.70
C LEU A 93 -20.57 -1.67 12.22
N GLN A 94 -20.05 -0.53 12.66
CA GLN A 94 -19.88 -0.16 14.08
C GLN A 94 -19.07 -1.19 14.88
N ARG A 95 -18.13 -1.88 14.22
CA ARG A 95 -17.20 -2.83 14.84
C ARG A 95 -15.88 -2.87 14.08
N PRO A 96 -14.75 -3.14 14.75
CA PRO A 96 -13.49 -3.35 14.06
C PRO A 96 -13.44 -4.72 13.37
N ARG A 97 -12.64 -4.84 12.32
CA ARG A 97 -12.35 -6.16 11.71
C ARG A 97 -11.32 -6.91 12.55
N LYS A 98 -11.54 -8.22 12.75
CA LYS A 98 -10.71 -9.06 13.65
C LYS A 98 -9.25 -9.16 13.23
N ALA A 99 -8.99 -9.29 11.92
CA ALA A 99 -7.64 -9.51 11.41
C ALA A 99 -6.79 -8.22 11.39
N ILE A 100 -7.36 -7.12 10.88
CA ILE A 100 -6.68 -5.84 10.68
C ILE A 100 -7.70 -4.74 10.92
N THR A 101 -7.39 -3.83 11.83
CA THR A 101 -8.24 -2.66 12.09
C THR A 101 -8.01 -1.56 11.06
N ALA A 102 -9.01 -0.69 10.83
CA ALA A 102 -8.84 0.45 9.94
C ALA A 102 -7.71 1.39 10.38
N ARG A 103 -7.56 1.58 11.70
CA ARG A 103 -6.47 2.39 12.26
C ARG A 103 -5.09 1.83 11.89
N GLN A 104 -4.91 0.51 11.99
CA GLN A 104 -3.65 -0.15 11.58
C GLN A 104 -3.40 0.00 10.09
N ALA A 105 -4.43 -0.20 9.25
CA ALA A 105 -4.33 -0.04 7.81
C ALA A 105 -3.99 1.41 7.41
N LEU A 106 -4.59 2.41 8.06
CA LEU A 106 -4.30 3.83 7.84
C LEU A 106 -2.87 4.18 8.21
N LYS A 107 -2.37 3.70 9.37
CA LYS A 107 -0.96 3.87 9.77
C LYS A 107 -0.01 3.25 8.73
N LEU A 108 -0.34 2.04 8.25
CA LEU A 108 0.44 1.37 7.21
C LEU A 108 0.45 2.16 5.89
N ALA A 109 -0.70 2.70 5.48
CA ALA A 109 -0.81 3.54 4.29
C ALA A 109 0.00 4.85 4.40
N VAL A 110 -0.03 5.51 5.56
CA VAL A 110 0.79 6.71 5.82
C VAL A 110 2.29 6.37 5.70
N ASN A 111 2.70 5.26 6.29
CA ASN A 111 4.09 4.81 6.22
C ASN A 111 4.50 4.53 4.77
N ALA A 112 3.69 3.79 4.02
CA ALA A 112 3.94 3.49 2.61
C ALA A 112 4.02 4.76 1.76
N ALA A 113 3.05 5.67 1.89
CA ALA A 113 3.03 6.92 1.16
C ALA A 113 4.24 7.81 1.51
N SER A 114 4.68 7.81 2.77
CA SER A 114 5.88 8.55 3.18
C SER A 114 7.18 7.99 2.57
N GLN A 115 7.30 6.66 2.50
CA GLN A 115 8.49 5.99 1.96
C GLN A 115 8.58 6.12 0.44
N HIS A 116 7.44 6.15 -0.25
CA HIS A 116 7.35 6.31 -1.70
C HIS A 116 7.25 7.77 -2.16
N HIS A 117 7.26 8.73 -1.24
CA HIS A 117 7.06 10.16 -1.51
C HIS A 117 5.76 10.44 -2.29
N ASP A 118 4.71 9.65 -2.04
CA ASP A 118 3.42 9.81 -2.72
C ASP A 118 2.59 10.92 -2.04
N ASN A 119 2.78 12.14 -2.53
CA ASN A 119 2.07 13.33 -2.05
C ASN A 119 0.55 13.25 -2.31
N VAL A 120 0.11 12.53 -3.34
CA VAL A 120 -1.31 12.41 -3.68
C VAL A 120 -2.02 11.58 -2.62
N SER A 121 -1.48 10.41 -2.29
CA SER A 121 -2.02 9.56 -1.22
C SER A 121 -1.95 10.24 0.15
N MET A 122 -0.85 10.95 0.45
CA MET A 122 -0.72 11.73 1.69
C MET A 122 -1.76 12.84 1.83
N GLU A 123 -2.15 13.50 0.73
CA GLU A 123 -3.18 14.53 0.75
C GLU A 123 -4.57 13.93 0.97
N ARG A 124 -4.88 12.81 0.33
CA ARG A 124 -6.13 12.06 0.54
C ARG A 124 -6.27 11.62 2.01
N LEU A 125 -5.20 11.10 2.60
CA LEU A 125 -5.16 10.71 4.01
C LEU A 125 -5.34 11.92 4.94
N ALA A 126 -4.74 13.06 4.61
CA ALA A 126 -4.89 14.30 5.40
C ALA A 126 -6.32 14.84 5.38
N GLN A 127 -6.97 14.80 4.21
CA GLN A 127 -8.38 15.17 4.05
C GLN A 127 -9.26 14.24 4.88
N PHE A 128 -9.03 12.93 4.81
CA PHE A 128 -9.76 11.95 5.62
C PHE A 128 -9.59 12.19 7.13
N ALA A 129 -8.36 12.44 7.61
CA ALA A 129 -8.08 12.75 9.00
C ALA A 129 -8.82 14.01 9.46
N THR A 130 -8.86 15.05 8.62
CA THR A 130 -9.59 16.30 8.89
C THR A 130 -11.09 16.07 8.99
N LEU A 131 -11.67 15.31 8.06
CA LEU A 131 -13.10 14.97 8.06
C LEU A 131 -13.51 14.16 9.31
N ARG A 132 -12.62 13.32 9.83
CA ARG A 132 -12.84 12.51 11.03
C ARG A 132 -12.41 13.19 12.33
N GLN A 133 -11.77 14.35 12.24
CA GLN A 133 -11.15 15.04 13.37
C GLN A 133 -10.15 14.16 14.14
N ASP A 134 -9.46 13.25 13.44
CA ASP A 134 -8.49 12.33 14.03
C ASP A 134 -7.11 13.00 14.13
N GLN A 135 -6.83 13.55 15.32
CA GLN A 135 -5.59 14.28 15.59
C GLN A 135 -4.36 13.37 15.57
N ASP A 136 -4.51 12.10 15.95
CA ASP A 136 -3.41 11.14 16.00
C ASP A 136 -2.97 10.79 14.57
N LEU A 137 -3.93 10.54 13.68
CA LEU A 137 -3.64 10.29 12.26
C LEU A 137 -3.05 11.54 11.60
N ALA A 138 -3.59 12.73 11.88
CA ALA A 138 -3.05 13.99 11.36
C ALA A 138 -1.59 14.22 11.80
N ALA A 139 -1.26 13.92 13.06
CA ALA A 139 0.11 14.00 13.57
C ALA A 139 1.05 13.00 12.87
N GLN A 140 0.61 11.76 12.65
CA GLN A 140 1.38 10.76 11.90
C GLN A 140 1.64 11.20 10.46
N ILE A 141 0.64 11.76 9.77
CA ILE A 141 0.81 12.30 8.41
C ILE A 141 1.81 13.46 8.40
N ALA A 142 1.77 14.33 9.41
CA ALA A 142 2.72 15.44 9.52
C ALA A 142 4.16 14.94 9.73
N ILE A 143 4.36 13.89 10.53
CA ILE A 143 5.66 13.22 10.70
C ILE A 143 6.09 12.58 9.37
N GLY A 144 5.21 11.83 8.71
CA GLY A 144 5.48 11.19 7.43
C GLY A 144 5.86 12.19 6.33
N ARG A 145 5.21 13.36 6.27
CA ARG A 145 5.58 14.45 5.34
C ARG A 145 6.97 15.01 5.62
N LYS A 146 7.34 15.19 6.90
CA LYS A 146 8.70 15.63 7.28
C LYS A 146 9.75 14.60 6.86
N LEU A 147 9.47 13.32 7.10
CA LEU A 147 10.36 12.23 6.69
C LEU A 147 10.50 12.15 5.17
N ALA A 148 9.40 12.33 4.43
CA ALA A 148 9.41 12.36 2.98
C ALA A 148 10.14 13.60 2.41
N ALA A 149 10.13 14.72 3.13
CA ALA A 149 10.85 15.94 2.72
C ALA A 149 12.37 15.84 2.95
N VAL A 150 12.81 15.04 3.92
CA VAL A 150 14.21 14.66 4.05
C VAL A 150 14.48 13.60 2.99
N THR A 151 14.64 14.05 1.74
CA THR A 151 14.99 13.20 0.60
C THR A 151 16.17 12.33 1.02
N ARG A 152 15.94 11.03 1.15
CA ARG A 152 17.05 10.10 1.30
C ARG A 152 17.77 10.15 -0.03
N ASP A 153 19.03 10.57 -0.01
CA ASP A 153 19.87 10.60 -1.18
C ASP A 153 19.69 9.28 -1.96
N THR A 154 19.62 9.37 -3.28
CA THR A 154 19.53 8.19 -4.16
C THR A 154 20.71 7.20 -4.00
N SER A 155 21.66 7.51 -3.11
CA SER A 155 22.77 6.65 -2.65
C SER A 155 22.31 5.35 -1.98
N ASP A 156 21.03 5.24 -1.61
CA ASP A 156 20.46 4.01 -1.06
C ASP A 156 20.03 3.01 -2.14
N ARG A 157 20.08 3.38 -3.43
CA ARG A 157 19.84 2.41 -4.52
C ARG A 157 21.06 1.51 -4.67
N VAL A 158 20.84 0.20 -4.54
CA VAL A 158 21.84 -0.82 -4.88
C VAL A 158 22.22 -0.64 -6.35
N MET A 159 23.36 0.00 -6.60
CA MET A 159 23.91 0.19 -7.94
C MET A 159 24.65 -1.09 -8.35
N ALA A 160 23.92 -2.19 -8.48
CA ALA A 160 24.46 -3.38 -9.14
C ALA A 160 24.42 -3.14 -10.65
N SER A 161 25.57 -3.21 -11.30
CA SER A 161 25.65 -3.19 -12.76
C SER A 161 24.90 -4.41 -13.30
N VAL A 162 23.99 -4.20 -14.24
CA VAL A 162 23.19 -5.27 -14.87
C VAL A 162 24.08 -6.33 -15.55
N ALA A 163 25.31 -5.96 -15.93
CA ALA A 163 26.25 -6.89 -16.55
C ALA A 163 26.83 -7.93 -15.56
N ASP A 164 26.78 -7.66 -14.26
CA ASP A 164 27.47 -8.45 -13.23
C ASP A 164 26.52 -9.35 -12.42
N VAL A 165 25.21 -9.36 -12.75
CA VAL A 165 24.18 -10.07 -11.98
C VAL A 165 23.47 -11.09 -12.85
N GLU A 166 23.49 -12.36 -12.42
CA GLU A 166 22.71 -13.42 -13.06
C GLU A 166 21.20 -13.24 -12.81
N VAL A 167 20.36 -13.76 -13.69
CA VAL A 167 18.89 -13.62 -13.58
C VAL A 167 18.37 -14.15 -12.22
N GLU A 168 18.92 -15.28 -11.76
CA GLU A 168 18.56 -15.88 -10.48
C GLU A 168 18.97 -15.00 -9.28
N GLN A 169 20.14 -14.37 -9.36
CA GLN A 169 20.63 -13.43 -8.34
C GLN A 169 19.80 -12.15 -8.32
N TYR A 170 19.31 -11.70 -9.48
CA TYR A 170 18.45 -10.53 -9.58
C TYR A 170 17.09 -10.76 -8.91
N GLU A 171 16.46 -11.91 -9.12
CA GLU A 171 15.21 -12.27 -8.44
C GLU A 171 15.42 -12.40 -6.93
N CYS A 172 16.55 -12.98 -6.48
CA CYS A 172 16.91 -13.02 -5.06
C CYS A 172 17.08 -11.61 -4.49
N LEU A 173 17.82 -10.72 -5.17
CA LEU A 173 18.00 -9.34 -4.75
C LEU A 173 16.66 -8.60 -4.64
N LYS A 174 15.80 -8.73 -5.66
CA LYS A 174 14.46 -8.14 -5.67
C LYS A 174 13.61 -8.65 -4.51
N PHE A 175 13.68 -9.95 -4.23
CA PHE A 175 13.04 -10.55 -3.06
C PHE A 175 13.56 -9.91 -1.77
N CYS A 176 14.88 -9.81 -1.56
CA CYS A 176 15.46 -9.18 -0.38
C CYS A 176 15.02 -7.72 -0.21
N MET A 177 15.08 -6.92 -1.29
CA MET A 177 14.68 -5.50 -1.25
C MET A 177 13.21 -5.35 -0.84
N ARG A 178 12.32 -6.18 -1.41
CA ARG A 178 10.90 -6.18 -1.06
C ARG A 178 10.69 -6.57 0.40
N THR A 179 11.35 -7.62 0.88
CA THR A 179 11.23 -8.07 2.28
C THR A 179 11.72 -6.98 3.25
N ILE A 180 12.82 -6.29 2.92
CA ILE A 180 13.30 -5.14 3.73
C ILE A 180 12.25 -4.03 3.76
N GLN A 181 11.68 -3.66 2.61
CA GLN A 181 10.64 -2.63 2.55
C GLN A 181 9.40 -3.01 3.35
N GLN A 182 8.90 -4.24 3.19
CA GLN A 182 7.76 -4.75 3.94
C GLN A 182 8.01 -4.73 5.45
N ALA A 183 9.18 -5.23 5.89
CA ALA A 183 9.54 -5.24 7.30
C ALA A 183 9.68 -3.83 7.88
N ARG A 184 10.19 -2.86 7.11
CA ARG A 184 10.23 -1.46 7.55
C ARG A 184 8.85 -0.83 7.69
N LEU A 185 7.88 -1.26 6.88
CA LEU A 185 6.51 -0.75 6.93
C LEU A 185 5.72 -1.32 8.11
N THR A 186 5.92 -2.59 8.43
CA THR A 186 5.18 -3.30 9.47
C THR A 186 5.90 -3.35 10.81
N GLY A 187 7.20 -3.06 10.84
CA GLY A 187 8.05 -3.25 12.02
C GLY A 187 8.46 -4.71 12.24
N ASP A 188 8.49 -5.54 11.20
CA ASP A 188 8.86 -6.96 11.32
C ASP A 188 10.38 -7.15 11.44
N ALA A 189 10.91 -6.96 12.65
CA ALA A 189 12.31 -7.18 12.94
C ALA A 189 12.75 -8.65 12.74
N ARG A 190 11.82 -9.61 12.87
CA ARG A 190 12.13 -11.04 12.72
C ARG A 190 12.43 -11.39 11.27
N ALA A 191 11.65 -10.86 10.33
CA ALA A 191 11.92 -11.01 8.90
C ALA A 191 13.31 -10.46 8.53
N LEU A 192 13.74 -9.36 9.14
CA LEU A 192 15.09 -8.81 8.91
C LEU A 192 16.21 -9.70 9.46
N VAL A 193 15.97 -10.46 10.54
CA VAL A 193 16.93 -11.42 11.09
C VAL A 193 16.99 -12.68 10.23
N ALA A 194 15.84 -13.22 9.81
CA ALA A 194 15.78 -14.36 8.90
C ALA A 194 16.45 -14.04 7.55
N LEU A 195 16.20 -12.84 7.01
CA LEU A 195 16.82 -12.41 5.77
C LEU A 195 18.35 -12.33 5.89
N GLU A 196 18.89 -11.88 7.02
CA GLU A 196 20.34 -11.81 7.23
C GLU A 196 21.01 -13.19 7.16
N SER A 197 20.39 -14.23 7.74
CA SER A 197 20.90 -15.59 7.62
C SER A 197 20.85 -16.14 6.19
N ASP A 198 19.82 -15.77 5.41
CA ASP A 198 19.65 -16.27 4.03
C ASP A 198 20.64 -15.62 3.05
N LEU A 199 21.11 -14.40 3.35
CA LEU A 199 22.06 -13.66 2.53
C LEU A 199 23.45 -14.29 2.45
N GLU A 200 23.88 -15.02 3.48
CA GLU A 200 25.20 -15.64 3.52
C GLU A 200 25.37 -16.74 2.47
N ILE A 201 24.27 -17.40 2.12
CA ILE A 201 24.26 -18.57 1.24
C ILE A 201 24.03 -18.17 -0.22
N THR A 202 23.19 -17.16 -0.48
CA THR A 202 22.56 -16.98 -1.80
C THR A 202 23.20 -15.87 -2.65
N ILE A 203 23.74 -14.81 -2.04
CA ILE A 203 24.13 -13.58 -2.77
C ILE A 203 25.66 -13.40 -2.80
N PRO A 204 26.25 -13.01 -3.95
CA PRO A 204 27.67 -12.70 -4.05
C PRO A 204 28.09 -11.49 -3.20
N GLU A 205 29.36 -11.50 -2.76
CA GLU A 205 29.91 -10.53 -1.80
C GLU A 205 29.69 -9.03 -2.14
N PRO A 206 29.87 -8.53 -3.38
CA PRO A 206 29.73 -7.10 -3.66
C PRO A 206 28.31 -6.56 -3.42
N ILE A 207 27.28 -7.39 -3.65
CA ILE A 207 25.88 -7.00 -3.44
C ILE A 207 25.52 -7.14 -1.96
N ARG A 208 26.09 -8.16 -1.28
CA ARG A 208 25.83 -8.49 0.11
C ARG A 208 26.09 -7.31 1.05
N ASP A 209 27.18 -6.56 0.84
CA ASP A 209 27.50 -5.40 1.68
C ASP A 209 26.46 -4.28 1.56
N SER A 210 25.96 -4.04 0.35
CA SER A 210 24.88 -3.06 0.13
C SER A 210 23.59 -3.49 0.82
N VAL A 211 23.22 -4.77 0.74
CA VAL A 211 22.01 -5.28 1.40
C VAL A 211 22.16 -5.27 2.92
N ARG A 212 23.34 -5.61 3.46
CA ARG A 212 23.65 -5.52 4.90
C ARG A 212 23.53 -4.10 5.43
N LYS A 213 24.01 -3.11 4.67
CA LYS A 213 23.83 -1.70 5.03
C LYS A 213 22.35 -1.34 5.12
N GLN A 214 21.55 -1.70 4.11
CA GLN A 214 20.11 -1.45 4.15
C GLN A 214 19.39 -2.20 5.26
N LEU A 215 19.82 -3.41 5.60
CA LEU A 215 19.31 -4.17 6.76
C LEU A 215 19.60 -3.46 8.07
N ALA A 216 20.82 -2.93 8.25
CA ALA A 216 21.20 -2.18 9.43
C ALA A 216 20.36 -0.89 9.55
N ASP A 217 20.19 -0.16 8.45
CA ASP A 217 19.37 1.06 8.41
C ASP A 217 17.88 0.75 8.67
N ALA A 218 17.38 -0.37 8.15
CA ALA A 218 16.03 -0.86 8.41
C ALA A 218 15.82 -1.17 9.90
N ARG A 219 16.75 -1.91 10.53
CA ARG A 219 16.71 -2.24 11.95
C ARG A 219 16.75 -1.00 12.83
N ALA A 220 17.61 -0.04 12.51
CA ALA A 220 17.70 1.23 13.24
C ALA A 220 16.40 2.07 13.16
N SER A 221 15.58 1.86 12.12
CA SER A 221 14.31 2.58 11.94
C SER A 221 13.12 1.93 12.66
N ILE A 222 13.23 0.68 13.11
CA ILE A 222 12.15 -0.04 13.78
C ILE A 222 12.32 0.16 15.30
N PRO A 223 11.36 0.77 16.00
CA PRO A 223 11.45 0.93 17.45
C PRO A 223 11.30 -0.44 18.14
N GLU A 224 12.09 -0.68 19.19
CA GLU A 224 12.08 -1.95 19.95
C GLU A 224 10.72 -2.29 20.58
N SER A 225 9.85 -1.28 20.75
CA SER A 225 8.50 -1.44 21.31
C SER A 225 7.48 -2.08 20.36
N ASP A 226 7.80 -2.25 19.07
CA ASP A 226 6.82 -2.66 18.05
C ASP A 226 6.51 -4.16 18.00
N ASN A 227 6.90 -4.94 19.01
CA ASN A 227 6.52 -6.36 19.14
C ASN A 227 4.98 -6.58 19.14
N ASP A 228 4.21 -5.54 19.46
CA ASP A 228 2.74 -5.55 19.43
C ASP A 228 2.16 -5.70 18.00
N ASN A 229 2.97 -5.54 16.95
CA ASN A 229 2.52 -5.68 15.55
C ASN A 229 2.54 -7.14 15.04
N GLU A 230 3.07 -8.10 15.80
CA GLU A 230 3.11 -9.52 15.42
C GLU A 230 1.77 -10.09 14.90
N PRO A 231 0.59 -9.87 15.55
CA PRO A 231 -0.67 -10.38 15.03
C PRO A 231 -1.06 -9.75 13.70
N LEU A 232 -0.79 -8.45 13.51
CA LEU A 232 -1.02 -7.74 12.27
C LEU A 232 -0.14 -8.30 11.14
N ILE A 233 1.15 -8.51 11.42
CA ILE A 233 2.12 -9.08 10.47
C ILE A 233 1.65 -10.47 10.00
N ARG A 234 1.27 -11.34 10.93
CA ARG A 234 0.76 -12.68 10.60
C ARG A 234 -0.52 -12.62 9.77
N ALA A 235 -1.42 -11.69 10.06
CA ALA A 235 -2.65 -11.52 9.28
C ALA A 235 -2.33 -11.06 7.85
N LEU A 236 -1.43 -10.09 7.68
CA LEU A 236 -0.99 -9.59 6.38
C LEU A 236 -0.27 -10.66 5.55
N GLN A 237 0.64 -11.42 6.16
CA GLN A 237 1.35 -12.52 5.49
C GLN A 237 0.39 -13.61 4.99
N ARG A 238 -0.63 -13.96 5.78
CA ARG A 238 -1.65 -14.94 5.35
C ARG A 238 -2.51 -14.40 4.20
N LEU A 239 -2.88 -13.12 4.25
CA LEU A 239 -3.62 -12.45 3.17
C LEU A 239 -2.80 -12.37 1.89
N GLU A 240 -1.51 -12.07 2.00
CA GLU A 240 -0.59 -12.05 0.86
C GLU A 240 -0.43 -13.45 0.25
N ALA A 241 -0.23 -14.48 1.09
CA ALA A 241 -0.15 -15.86 0.63
C ALA A 241 -1.44 -16.28 -0.10
N ALA A 242 -2.61 -15.97 0.45
CA ALA A 242 -3.90 -16.24 -0.19
C ALA A 242 -4.03 -15.50 -1.54
N SER A 243 -3.64 -14.23 -1.60
CA SER A 243 -3.68 -13.44 -2.83
C SER A 243 -2.77 -13.96 -3.94
N ARG A 244 -1.74 -14.74 -3.61
CA ARG A 244 -0.86 -15.37 -4.62
C ARG A 244 -1.45 -16.68 -5.16
N CYS A 245 -2.27 -17.38 -4.38
CA CYS A 245 -2.87 -18.66 -4.77
C CYS A 245 -4.06 -18.52 -5.75
N ASP A 246 -4.72 -17.35 -5.80
CA ASP A 246 -5.86 -17.12 -6.72
C ASP A 246 -5.43 -16.90 -8.19
N ALA A 247 -4.15 -17.13 -8.54
CA ALA A 247 -3.72 -17.12 -9.93
C ALA A 247 -4.17 -18.44 -10.61
N PRO A 248 -4.81 -18.38 -11.80
CA PRO A 248 -5.47 -19.53 -12.44
C PRO A 248 -4.55 -20.69 -12.86
N ASP A 249 -3.24 -20.58 -12.65
CA ASP A 249 -2.23 -21.56 -13.07
C ASP A 249 -1.64 -22.37 -11.88
N CYS A 250 -2.27 -22.32 -10.70
CA CYS A 250 -1.85 -23.08 -9.53
C CYS A 250 -2.64 -24.40 -9.36
N ASP A 251 -2.64 -25.24 -10.40
CA ASP A 251 -3.12 -26.64 -10.36
C ASP A 251 -1.98 -27.62 -10.76
#